data_AF-A0A8C4WK57-F1
#
_entry.id   AF-A0A8C4WK57-F1
#
_cell.length_a   1.000
_cell.length_b   1.000
_cell.length_c   1.000
_cell.angle_alpha   90.00
_cell.angle_beta   90.00
_cell.angle_gamma   90.00
#
_symmetry.space_group_name_H-M   'P 1'
#
loop_
_entity.id
_entity.type
_entity.pdbx_description
1 polymer ?
#
loop_
_entity_poly.entity_id
_entity_poly.type
_entity_poly.pdbx_seq_one_letter_code
_entity_poly.pdbx_strand_id
1 'polypeptide(L)'
;PNPYFHRPARTGRTLRPGPHYIKIYVKLNHNSPRILCVTNRLRNSELIDPVFQWHGPGGDLIAENSSVKITPTGTLIFRHFKYDMSGIYTCSLVFKPTAEQTEKNYLLKYVIYAYSDPNFYYEFTARYHAAPCNSIYNISFEKKLLQILSKLVIELSCEVTLLKSECHHVKMQKAGLQNEIFFTFTVSSLDTEKTNNPCQQKNCDTAKRLKKAKDLIERFFNQQVEVLGKRSEPLPEIYYIEGTLQMVWVNRCYPGYGINALIHPDCPDCCGIAFKSMVFGSDP
;
A
#
# COMPACT_ATOMS: atom_id res chain seq x y z
N PRO A 1 -24.26 -8.88 37.21
CA PRO A 1 -25.10 -7.69 37.45
C PRO A 1 -24.54 -6.47 36.71
N ASN A 2 -25.23 -6.05 35.65
CA ASN A 2 -24.99 -4.79 34.92
C ASN A 2 -25.61 -3.64 35.74
N PRO A 3 -25.00 -2.46 35.90
CA PRO A 3 -24.95 -1.44 34.82
C PRO A 3 -23.57 -0.70 34.76
N TYR A 4 -23.27 0.24 33.86
CA TYR A 4 -24.02 0.83 32.73
C TYR A 4 -23.17 0.77 31.44
N PHE A 5 -23.81 0.87 30.27
CA PHE A 5 -23.16 1.27 29.01
C PHE A 5 -24.06 2.29 28.29
N HIS A 6 -23.69 3.57 28.32
CA HIS A 6 -24.34 4.58 27.49
C HIS A 6 -23.94 4.37 26.02
N ARG A 7 -24.92 4.06 25.16
CA ARG A 7 -24.74 4.11 23.70
C ARG A 7 -24.71 5.56 23.23
N PRO A 8 -23.70 6.00 22.46
CA PRO A 8 -23.81 7.23 21.69
C PRO A 8 -24.92 7.08 20.63
N ALA A 9 -25.66 8.15 20.38
CA ALA A 9 -26.72 8.15 19.38
C ALA A 9 -26.16 7.95 17.96
N ARG A 10 -26.80 7.07 17.16
CA ARG A 10 -26.48 6.92 15.73
C ARG A 10 -27.17 8.01 14.90
N THR A 11 -26.68 9.24 14.97
CA THR A 11 -27.07 10.33 14.06
C THR A 11 -25.96 10.62 13.05
N GLY A 12 -25.66 9.63 12.21
CA GLY A 12 -24.79 9.77 11.04
C GLY A 12 -25.39 9.03 9.86
N ARG A 13 -26.06 9.76 8.95
CA ARG A 13 -26.54 9.18 7.68
C ARG A 13 -25.31 8.77 6.87
N THR A 14 -25.14 7.47 6.67
CA THR A 14 -24.09 6.94 5.80
C THR A 14 -24.49 7.21 4.36
N LEU A 15 -23.99 8.31 3.80
CA LEU A 15 -24.05 8.59 2.37
C LEU A 15 -23.23 7.54 1.63
N ARG A 16 -23.86 6.41 1.29
CA ARG A 16 -23.36 5.53 0.23
C ARG A 16 -23.38 6.34 -1.08
N PRO A 17 -22.32 6.31 -1.91
CA PRO A 17 -22.41 6.87 -3.25
C PRO A 17 -23.60 6.24 -3.99
N GLY A 18 -24.54 7.06 -4.44
CA GLY A 18 -25.66 6.60 -5.26
C GLY A 18 -25.19 6.08 -6.63
N PRO A 19 -26.07 5.46 -7.43
CA PRO A 19 -25.71 4.83 -8.71
C PRO A 19 -25.31 5.81 -9.85
N HIS A 20 -24.99 7.07 -9.54
CA HIS A 20 -24.75 8.15 -10.52
C HIS A 20 -23.41 8.88 -10.36
N TYR A 21 -22.49 8.40 -9.53
CA TYR A 21 -21.16 9.00 -9.38
C TYR A 21 -20.13 8.31 -10.28
N ILE A 22 -19.36 9.09 -11.02
CA ILE A 22 -18.20 8.62 -11.78
C ILE A 22 -17.01 8.54 -10.81
N LYS A 23 -16.47 7.34 -10.58
CA LYS A 23 -15.27 7.14 -9.75
C LYS A 23 -14.01 7.50 -10.53
N ILE A 24 -13.07 8.18 -9.88
CA ILE A 24 -11.75 8.51 -10.43
C ILE A 24 -10.69 8.20 -9.38
N TYR A 25 -9.62 7.54 -9.80
CA TYR A 25 -8.48 7.20 -8.96
C TYR A 25 -7.28 8.04 -9.36
N VAL A 26 -6.64 8.67 -8.39
CA VAL A 26 -5.47 9.53 -8.60
C VAL A 26 -4.37 9.12 -7.63
N LYS A 27 -3.19 8.82 -8.17
CA LYS A 27 -2.03 8.44 -7.36
C LYS A 27 -1.51 9.66 -6.60
N LEU A 28 -1.19 9.50 -5.33
CA LEU A 28 -0.58 10.56 -4.51
C LEU A 28 0.67 11.14 -5.18
N ASN A 29 0.85 12.46 -5.06
CA ASN A 29 1.93 13.26 -5.64
C ASN A 29 2.03 13.22 -7.18
N HIS A 30 1.10 12.57 -7.89
CA HIS A 30 1.05 12.53 -9.35
C HIS A 30 -0.01 13.50 -9.90
N ASN A 31 -0.03 13.67 -11.22
CA ASN A 31 -1.11 14.39 -11.92
C ASN A 31 -2.33 13.47 -12.09
N SER A 32 -3.54 14.05 -12.07
CA SER A 32 -4.75 13.29 -12.37
C SER A 32 -4.86 12.94 -13.86
N PRO A 33 -5.65 11.91 -14.24
CA PRO A 33 -6.21 11.85 -15.59
C PRO A 33 -7.00 13.13 -15.91
N ARG A 34 -7.28 13.35 -17.19
CA ARG A 34 -8.09 14.48 -17.67
C ARG A 34 -9.57 14.25 -17.32
N ILE A 35 -10.09 15.00 -16.36
CA ILE A 35 -11.46 14.86 -15.88
C ILE A 35 -12.38 15.76 -16.72
N LEU A 36 -13.18 15.16 -17.60
CA LEU A 36 -13.99 15.89 -18.57
C LEU A 36 -15.35 16.33 -17.98
N CYS A 37 -15.72 17.60 -18.09
CA CYS A 37 -17.06 18.08 -17.75
C CYS A 37 -18.08 17.87 -18.91
N VAL A 38 -18.10 16.69 -19.50
CA VAL A 38 -19.07 16.32 -20.56
C VAL A 38 -19.49 14.85 -20.41
N THR A 39 -20.73 14.53 -20.80
CA THR A 39 -21.15 13.13 -20.95
C THR A 39 -20.47 12.50 -22.18
N ASN A 40 -20.36 11.17 -22.22
CA ASN A 40 -19.81 10.48 -23.39
C ASN A 40 -20.61 10.74 -24.68
N ARG A 41 -21.92 11.07 -24.57
CA ARG A 41 -22.76 11.47 -25.71
C ARG A 41 -22.39 12.85 -26.25
N LEU A 42 -22.18 13.82 -25.36
CA LEU A 42 -21.85 15.20 -25.72
C LEU A 42 -20.38 15.40 -26.10
N ARG A 43 -19.49 14.44 -25.78
CA ARG A 43 -18.04 14.53 -26.02
C ARG A 43 -17.65 14.88 -27.47
N ASN A 44 -18.42 14.40 -28.44
CA ASN A 44 -18.21 14.62 -29.87
C ASN A 44 -19.34 15.45 -30.50
N SER A 45 -20.19 16.08 -29.69
CA SER A 45 -21.25 16.99 -30.16
C SER A 45 -20.72 18.41 -30.23
N GLU A 46 -21.19 19.18 -31.20
CA GLU A 46 -21.02 20.64 -31.19
C GLU A 46 -21.91 21.25 -30.09
N LEU A 47 -21.35 22.17 -29.31
CA LEU A 47 -22.03 22.84 -28.20
C LEU A 47 -21.82 24.35 -28.39
N ILE A 48 -22.90 25.12 -28.46
CA ILE A 48 -22.84 26.58 -28.60
C ILE A 48 -22.75 27.21 -27.21
N ASP A 49 -21.85 28.18 -27.07
CA ASP A 49 -21.55 28.95 -25.85
C ASP A 49 -21.43 28.09 -24.56
N PRO A 50 -20.59 27.03 -24.53
CA PRO A 50 -20.53 26.14 -23.38
C PRO A 50 -19.83 26.78 -22.17
N VAL A 51 -20.53 26.87 -21.06
CA VAL A 51 -20.04 27.36 -19.77
C VAL A 51 -19.85 26.18 -18.82
N PHE A 52 -18.63 26.02 -18.30
CA PHE A 52 -18.24 24.95 -17.38
C PHE A 52 -17.93 25.52 -15.99
N GLN A 53 -18.52 24.95 -14.93
CA GLN A 53 -18.28 25.35 -13.55
C GLN A 53 -18.05 24.14 -12.66
N TRP A 54 -16.88 24.08 -12.02
CA TRP A 54 -16.49 23.01 -11.10
C TRP A 54 -16.66 23.44 -9.64
N HIS A 55 -17.23 22.55 -8.83
CA HIS A 55 -17.36 22.70 -7.38
C HIS A 55 -16.63 21.54 -6.67
N GLY A 56 -15.92 21.88 -5.59
CA GLY A 56 -15.13 20.93 -4.79
C GLY A 56 -15.95 20.21 -3.71
N PRO A 57 -15.28 19.43 -2.83
CA PRO A 57 -15.93 18.63 -1.78
C PRO A 57 -16.72 19.44 -0.75
N GLY A 58 -16.31 20.67 -0.46
CA GLY A 58 -17.06 21.62 0.39
C GLY A 58 -18.30 22.24 -0.28
N GLY A 59 -18.46 22.07 -1.59
CA GLY A 59 -19.50 22.73 -2.39
C GLY A 59 -19.05 24.05 -3.03
N ASP A 60 -17.90 24.60 -2.64
CA ASP A 60 -17.36 25.85 -3.18
C ASP A 60 -16.85 25.71 -4.62
N LEU A 61 -16.87 26.82 -5.37
CA LEU A 61 -16.28 26.93 -6.70
C LEU A 61 -14.76 26.69 -6.66
N ILE A 62 -14.26 25.91 -7.62
CA ILE A 62 -12.83 25.62 -7.74
C ILE A 62 -12.12 26.77 -8.44
N ALA A 63 -11.26 27.47 -7.70
CA ALA A 63 -10.28 28.39 -8.26
C ALA A 63 -9.05 27.65 -8.81
N GLU A 64 -8.50 28.10 -9.94
CA GLU A 64 -7.21 27.62 -10.43
C GLU A 64 -6.07 28.00 -9.48
N ASN A 65 -5.09 27.12 -9.34
CA ASN A 65 -3.87 27.36 -8.57
C ASN A 65 -2.72 26.48 -9.07
N SER A 66 -1.60 26.41 -8.35
CA SER A 66 -0.45 25.57 -8.72
C SER A 66 -0.77 24.07 -8.82
N SER A 67 -1.72 23.59 -8.02
CA SER A 67 -2.15 22.19 -7.90
C SER A 67 -3.42 21.85 -8.68
N VAL A 68 -4.17 22.84 -9.19
CA VAL A 68 -5.46 22.64 -9.87
C VAL A 68 -5.56 23.50 -11.12
N LYS A 69 -5.85 22.88 -12.26
CA LYS A 69 -6.05 23.55 -13.55
C LYS A 69 -7.39 23.14 -14.17
N ILE A 70 -8.09 24.11 -14.75
CA ILE A 70 -9.32 23.93 -15.53
C ILE A 70 -9.04 24.44 -16.96
N THR A 71 -9.07 23.56 -17.95
CA THR A 71 -8.89 24.00 -19.35
C THR A 71 -10.10 24.78 -19.85
N PRO A 72 -9.99 25.62 -20.91
CA PRO A 72 -11.14 26.26 -21.55
C PRO A 72 -12.27 25.32 -21.98
N THR A 73 -11.96 24.04 -22.25
CA THR A 73 -12.95 22.98 -22.54
C THR A 73 -13.54 22.30 -21.29
N GLY A 74 -13.46 22.94 -20.12
CA GLY A 74 -13.99 22.42 -18.86
C GLY A 74 -13.29 21.19 -18.28
N THR A 75 -12.12 20.79 -18.80
CA THR A 75 -11.35 19.66 -18.25
C THR A 75 -10.68 20.07 -16.93
N LEU A 76 -11.01 19.40 -15.84
CA LEU A 76 -10.31 19.52 -14.56
C LEU A 76 -9.07 18.60 -14.53
N ILE A 77 -7.93 19.14 -14.10
CA ILE A 77 -6.66 18.45 -13.97
C ILE A 77 -6.02 18.84 -12.62
N PHE A 78 -5.71 17.85 -11.81
CA PHE A 78 -4.90 18.03 -10.60
C PHE A 78 -3.43 17.78 -10.88
N ARG A 79 -2.56 18.48 -10.14
CA ARG A 79 -1.11 18.32 -10.13
C ARG A 79 -0.66 18.04 -8.70
N HIS A 80 0.30 17.13 -8.53
CA HIS A 80 0.81 16.70 -7.23
C HIS A 80 -0.33 16.36 -6.24
N PHE A 81 -1.25 15.50 -6.67
CA PHE A 81 -2.50 15.24 -5.96
C PHE A 81 -2.27 14.76 -4.52
N LYS A 82 -2.95 15.39 -3.57
CA LYS A 82 -2.84 15.11 -2.14
C LYS A 82 -4.09 14.42 -1.61
N TYR A 83 -4.00 13.88 -0.40
CA TYR A 83 -5.05 13.09 0.22
C TYR A 83 -6.32 13.90 0.51
N ASP A 84 -6.15 15.15 0.97
CA ASP A 84 -7.15 16.18 1.26
C ASP A 84 -7.88 16.71 0.02
N MET A 85 -7.35 16.43 -1.17
CA MET A 85 -7.99 16.71 -2.45
C MET A 85 -8.96 15.59 -2.89
N SER A 86 -9.15 14.55 -2.07
CA SER A 86 -10.14 13.50 -2.31
C SER A 86 -11.54 13.95 -1.90
N GLY A 87 -12.57 13.49 -2.61
CA GLY A 87 -13.95 13.76 -2.21
C GLY A 87 -14.95 13.75 -3.37
N ILE A 88 -16.12 14.35 -3.12
CA ILE A 88 -17.15 14.52 -4.14
C ILE A 88 -16.88 15.82 -4.90
N TYR A 89 -16.76 15.71 -6.22
CA TYR A 89 -16.63 16.85 -7.12
C TYR A 89 -17.86 16.94 -8.01
N THR A 90 -18.35 18.15 -8.28
CA THR A 90 -19.47 18.32 -9.23
C THR A 90 -19.09 19.31 -10.31
N CYS A 91 -19.57 19.06 -11.53
CA CYS A 91 -19.44 20.01 -12.62
C CYS A 91 -20.79 20.32 -13.24
N SER A 92 -21.08 21.61 -13.39
CA SER A 92 -22.20 22.15 -14.13
C SER A 92 -21.72 22.52 -15.54
N LEU A 93 -22.40 22.01 -16.56
CA LEU A 93 -22.24 22.38 -17.95
C LEU A 93 -23.53 23.02 -18.44
N VAL A 94 -23.49 24.30 -18.79
CA VAL A 94 -24.59 25.01 -19.45
C VAL A 94 -24.21 25.26 -20.92
N PHE A 95 -25.09 24.93 -21.86
CA PHE A 95 -24.83 25.12 -23.30
C PHE A 95 -26.12 25.20 -24.12
N LYS A 96 -26.04 25.73 -25.35
CA LYS A 96 -27.11 25.64 -26.35
C LYS A 96 -26.80 24.50 -27.35
N PRO A 97 -27.73 23.56 -27.59
CA PRO A 97 -27.49 22.48 -28.56
C PRO A 97 -27.52 22.95 -30.02
N THR A 98 -28.33 23.96 -30.33
CA THR A 98 -28.38 24.70 -31.61
C THR A 98 -28.75 26.15 -31.29
N ALA A 99 -28.53 27.08 -32.24
CA ALA A 99 -28.71 28.52 -32.01
C ALA A 99 -30.15 28.91 -31.60
N GLU A 100 -31.14 28.14 -32.05
CA GLU A 100 -32.57 28.34 -31.77
C GLU A 100 -33.05 27.62 -30.50
N GLN A 101 -32.28 26.67 -29.97
CA GLN A 101 -32.68 25.89 -28.79
C GLN A 101 -32.35 26.60 -27.49
N THR A 102 -33.23 26.44 -26.51
CA THR A 102 -33.01 26.89 -25.14
C THR A 102 -31.78 26.22 -24.52
N GLU A 103 -31.12 26.93 -23.61
CA GLU A 103 -29.99 26.42 -22.82
C GLU A 103 -30.36 25.14 -22.06
N LYS A 104 -29.42 24.19 -22.01
CA LYS A 104 -29.52 22.95 -21.24
C LYS A 104 -28.40 22.92 -20.21
N ASN A 105 -28.76 22.54 -18.98
CA ASN A 105 -27.81 22.33 -17.88
C ASN A 105 -27.62 20.82 -17.63
N TYR A 106 -26.37 20.38 -17.57
CA TYR A 106 -25.98 19.05 -17.13
C TYR A 106 -25.12 19.14 -15.87
N LEU A 107 -25.58 18.51 -14.79
CA LEU A 107 -24.80 18.34 -13.56
C LEU A 107 -24.17 16.94 -13.50
N LEU A 108 -22.85 16.89 -13.61
CA LEU A 108 -22.05 15.66 -13.49
C LEU A 108 -21.47 15.56 -12.08
N LYS A 109 -21.47 14.35 -11.50
CA LYS A 109 -20.94 14.09 -10.16
C LYS A 109 -19.83 13.04 -10.20
N TYR A 110 -18.72 13.36 -9.57
CA TYR A 110 -17.51 12.56 -9.49
C TYR A 110 -17.20 12.23 -8.04
N VAL A 111 -16.60 11.07 -7.79
CA VAL A 111 -15.89 10.80 -6.54
C VAL A 111 -14.44 10.54 -6.89
N ILE A 112 -13.55 11.39 -6.39
CA ILE A 112 -12.12 11.33 -6.65
C ILE A 112 -11.43 10.76 -5.42
N TYR A 113 -10.70 9.66 -5.62
CA TYR A 113 -9.98 8.93 -4.58
C TYR A 113 -8.47 9.12 -4.75
N ALA A 114 -7.79 9.62 -3.73
CA ALA A 114 -6.36 9.39 -3.58
C ALA A 114 -6.08 7.90 -3.34
N TYR A 115 -5.04 7.40 -3.97
CA TYR A 115 -4.45 6.10 -3.64
C TYR A 115 -2.92 6.17 -3.61
N SER A 116 -2.30 5.26 -2.87
CA SER A 116 -0.90 4.90 -3.03
C SER A 116 -0.79 3.46 -3.53
N ASP A 117 0.36 3.11 -4.10
CA ASP A 117 0.74 1.71 -4.20
C ASP A 117 0.95 1.17 -2.76
N PRO A 118 0.72 -0.12 -2.51
CA PRO A 118 1.08 -0.73 -1.22
C PRO A 118 2.60 -0.80 -1.07
N ASN A 119 3.08 -0.62 0.17
CA ASN A 119 4.45 -0.99 0.50
C ASN A 119 4.48 -2.50 0.70
N PHE A 120 5.21 -3.21 -0.15
CA PHE A 120 5.30 -4.66 -0.12
C PHE A 120 6.68 -5.12 0.36
N TYR A 121 6.68 -6.14 1.21
CA TYR A 121 7.87 -6.76 1.78
C TYR A 121 7.63 -8.26 1.98
N TYR A 122 8.71 -9.04 2.07
CA TYR A 122 8.61 -10.42 2.52
C TYR A 122 8.86 -10.48 4.03
N GLU A 123 8.01 -11.19 4.76
CA GLU A 123 8.25 -11.61 6.14
C GLU A 123 8.74 -13.06 6.14
N PHE A 124 9.82 -13.31 6.86
CA PHE A 124 10.45 -14.63 7.01
C PHE A 124 10.37 -15.05 8.47
N THR A 125 9.96 -16.30 8.71
CA THR A 125 10.12 -16.96 10.00
C THR A 125 11.01 -18.18 9.85
N ALA A 126 11.93 -18.41 10.79
CA ALA A 126 12.83 -19.56 10.78
C ALA A 126 13.11 -20.03 12.21
N ARG A 127 13.24 -21.36 12.41
CA ARG A 127 13.59 -21.94 13.71
C ARG A 127 15.01 -22.52 13.69
N TYR A 128 15.70 -22.33 14.81
CA TYR A 128 17.03 -22.87 15.07
C TYR A 128 17.02 -23.65 16.37
N HIS A 129 17.76 -24.77 16.43
CA HIS A 129 18.27 -25.26 17.71
C HIS A 129 19.22 -24.22 18.30
N ALA A 130 19.23 -24.10 19.62
CA ALA A 130 19.90 -23.01 20.32
C ALA A 130 20.73 -23.47 21.52
N ALA A 131 21.71 -22.63 21.89
CA ALA A 131 22.31 -22.68 23.21
C ALA A 131 21.24 -22.35 24.28
N PRO A 132 21.47 -22.65 25.58
CA PRO A 132 20.57 -22.26 26.66
C PRO A 132 20.10 -20.81 26.53
N CYS A 133 18.81 -20.52 26.75
CA CYS A 133 18.21 -19.24 26.34
C CYS A 133 18.82 -17.98 27.01
N ASN A 134 19.51 -18.15 28.15
CA ASN A 134 20.28 -17.10 28.83
C ASN A 134 21.71 -16.91 28.28
N SER A 135 22.12 -17.67 27.26
CA SER A 135 23.47 -17.67 26.68
C SER A 135 23.72 -16.48 25.75
N ILE A 136 24.89 -15.84 25.92
CA ILE A 136 25.37 -14.78 25.02
C ILE A 136 25.64 -15.27 23.58
N TYR A 137 25.84 -16.59 23.40
CA TYR A 137 26.04 -17.18 22.06
C TYR A 137 24.83 -16.97 21.15
N ASN A 138 23.61 -16.98 21.71
CA ASN A 138 22.37 -16.75 20.96
C ASN A 138 22.32 -15.31 20.40
N ILE A 139 22.69 -14.32 21.21
CA ILE A 139 22.76 -12.90 20.80
C ILE A 139 23.86 -12.66 19.76
N SER A 140 25.00 -13.35 19.92
CA SER A 140 26.11 -13.30 18.95
C SER A 140 25.71 -13.91 17.60
N PHE A 141 25.00 -15.05 17.65
CA PHE A 141 24.48 -15.74 16.47
C PHE A 141 23.45 -14.89 15.72
N GLU A 142 22.47 -14.30 16.41
CA GLU A 142 21.47 -13.39 15.83
C GLU A 142 22.12 -12.26 15.01
N LYS A 143 23.08 -11.54 15.62
CA LYS A 143 23.79 -10.44 14.96
C LYS A 143 24.55 -10.92 13.72
N LYS A 144 25.17 -12.11 13.79
CA LYS A 144 25.92 -12.69 12.67
C LYS A 144 24.98 -13.17 11.55
N LEU A 145 23.85 -13.77 11.89
CA LEU A 145 22.81 -14.20 10.95
C LEU A 145 22.26 -12.99 10.18
N LEU A 146 21.87 -11.92 10.88
CA LEU A 146 21.41 -10.68 10.25
C LEU A 146 22.47 -10.05 9.35
N GLN A 147 23.73 -9.99 9.78
CA GLN A 147 24.83 -9.48 8.93
C GLN A 147 25.02 -10.29 7.65
N ILE A 148 24.82 -11.61 7.69
CA ILE A 148 24.88 -12.47 6.49
C ILE A 148 23.66 -12.19 5.59
N LEU A 149 22.45 -12.18 6.15
CA LEU A 149 21.21 -11.91 5.40
C LEU A 149 21.24 -10.53 4.71
N SER A 150 21.68 -9.47 5.41
CA SER A 150 21.84 -8.13 4.82
C SER A 150 22.85 -8.14 3.67
N LYS A 151 23.97 -8.87 3.80
CA LYS A 151 24.96 -9.01 2.72
C LYS A 151 24.42 -9.74 1.50
N LEU A 152 23.49 -10.69 1.66
CA LEU A 152 22.86 -11.39 0.52
C LEU A 152 21.97 -10.47 -0.33
N VAL A 153 21.39 -9.42 0.26
CA VAL A 153 20.36 -8.60 -0.41
C VAL A 153 20.78 -7.16 -0.72
N ILE A 154 21.94 -6.70 -0.21
CA ILE A 154 22.43 -5.33 -0.39
C ILE A 154 22.66 -4.96 -1.87
N GLU A 155 23.15 -5.89 -2.69
CA GLU A 155 23.31 -5.70 -4.15
C GLU A 155 21.98 -5.56 -4.91
N LEU A 156 20.87 -5.95 -4.27
CA LEU A 156 19.52 -5.77 -4.80
C LEU A 156 18.87 -4.47 -4.28
N SER A 157 19.65 -3.65 -3.56
CA SER A 157 19.21 -2.48 -2.80
C SER A 157 17.98 -2.81 -1.94
N CYS A 158 17.99 -3.97 -1.29
CA CYS A 158 17.00 -4.37 -0.30
C CYS A 158 17.62 -4.29 1.10
N GLU A 159 16.78 -4.18 2.11
CA GLU A 159 17.16 -4.11 3.52
C GLU A 159 16.56 -5.30 4.28
N VAL A 160 17.28 -5.80 5.29
CA VAL A 160 16.81 -6.82 6.22
C VAL A 160 16.62 -6.18 7.59
N THR A 161 15.43 -6.34 8.18
CA THR A 161 15.11 -5.82 9.51
C THR A 161 14.63 -6.96 10.41
N LEU A 162 15.25 -7.13 11.59
CA LEU A 162 14.74 -8.05 12.60
C LEU A 162 13.43 -7.50 13.18
N LEU A 163 12.36 -8.29 13.15
CA LEU A 163 11.12 -7.98 13.86
C LEU A 163 11.10 -8.63 15.25
N LYS A 164 11.54 -9.89 15.34
CA LYS A 164 11.42 -10.70 16.55
C LYS A 164 12.51 -11.77 16.62
N SER A 165 12.97 -12.04 17.83
CA SER A 165 13.90 -13.12 18.16
C SER A 165 13.52 -13.63 19.54
N GLU A 166 13.01 -14.85 19.62
CA GLU A 166 12.50 -15.43 20.87
C GLU A 166 13.09 -16.82 21.09
N CYS A 167 13.72 -17.03 22.25
CA CYS A 167 14.20 -18.33 22.68
C CYS A 167 13.18 -19.02 23.59
N HIS A 168 12.90 -20.29 23.32
CA HIS A 168 11.93 -21.09 24.05
C HIS A 168 12.47 -22.48 24.40
N HIS A 169 12.04 -23.00 25.54
CA HIS A 169 12.26 -24.40 25.93
C HIS A 169 11.13 -25.25 25.34
N VAL A 170 11.44 -26.02 24.30
CA VAL A 170 10.48 -26.83 23.54
C VAL A 170 10.56 -28.29 24.02
N LYS A 171 9.42 -28.86 24.43
CA LYS A 171 9.32 -30.29 24.72
C LYS A 171 9.12 -31.07 23.42
N MET A 172 10.14 -31.81 23.02
CA MET A 172 10.10 -32.70 21.86
C MET A 172 9.31 -33.97 22.17
N GLN A 173 8.67 -34.56 21.16
CA GLN A 173 7.89 -35.81 21.33
C GLN A 173 8.75 -37.00 21.78
N LYS A 174 10.03 -37.06 21.37
CA LYS A 174 10.95 -38.18 21.65
C LYS A 174 12.37 -37.78 22.10
N ALA A 175 12.69 -36.48 22.10
CA ALA A 175 14.07 -35.97 22.29
C ALA A 175 14.23 -35.04 23.52
N GLY A 176 13.37 -35.21 24.53
CA GLY A 176 13.42 -34.44 25.78
C GLY A 176 13.04 -32.97 25.63
N LEU A 177 13.63 -32.12 26.46
CA LEU A 177 13.55 -30.66 26.35
C LEU A 177 14.73 -30.15 25.52
N GLN A 178 14.46 -29.27 24.57
CA GLN A 178 15.45 -28.62 23.71
C GLN A 178 15.26 -27.10 23.76
N ASN A 179 16.33 -26.34 23.55
CA ASN A 179 16.22 -24.90 23.36
C ASN A 179 16.08 -24.62 21.86
N GLU A 180 15.14 -23.76 21.50
CA GLU A 180 14.98 -23.28 20.14
C GLU A 180 14.85 -21.76 20.09
N ILE A 181 15.34 -21.14 19.03
CA ILE A 181 15.10 -19.72 18.73
C ILE A 181 14.22 -19.59 17.49
N PHE A 182 13.21 -18.75 17.61
CA PHE A 182 12.28 -18.34 16.57
C PHE A 182 12.72 -16.95 16.08
N PHE A 183 13.28 -16.88 14.88
CA PHE A 183 13.62 -15.62 14.22
C PHE A 183 12.48 -15.19 13.30
N THR A 184 12.05 -13.93 13.42
CA THR A 184 11.16 -13.26 12.47
C THR A 184 11.84 -12.01 11.95
N PHE A 185 11.99 -11.89 10.64
CA PHE A 185 12.61 -10.72 10.00
C PHE A 185 11.91 -10.37 8.69
N THR A 186 12.03 -9.11 8.28
CA THR A 186 11.45 -8.61 7.02
C THR A 186 12.53 -8.24 6.03
N VAL A 187 12.18 -8.37 4.75
CA VAL A 187 12.99 -7.90 3.63
C VAL A 187 12.16 -6.94 2.79
N SER A 188 12.55 -5.69 2.80
CA SER A 188 11.92 -4.58 2.05
C SER A 188 12.87 -4.04 0.99
N SER A 189 12.32 -3.44 -0.05
CA SER A 189 13.13 -2.65 -0.99
C SER A 189 13.50 -1.31 -0.36
N LEU A 190 14.72 -0.83 -0.63
CA LEU A 190 15.04 0.58 -0.46
C LEU A 190 14.56 1.33 -1.70
N ASP A 191 13.69 2.31 -1.49
CA ASP A 191 13.20 3.20 -2.55
C ASP A 191 14.18 4.35 -2.77
N THR A 192 14.59 4.56 -4.02
CA THR A 192 15.59 5.56 -4.41
C THR A 192 14.99 6.97 -4.55
N GLU A 193 14.05 7.36 -3.69
CA GLU A 193 13.36 8.66 -3.78
C GLU A 193 14.20 9.87 -3.30
N LYS A 194 15.39 9.65 -2.74
CA LYS A 194 16.28 10.73 -2.26
C LYS A 194 17.32 11.22 -3.29
N THR A 195 17.22 10.80 -4.54
CA THR A 195 18.14 11.27 -5.60
C THR A 195 17.36 11.59 -6.86
N ASN A 196 17.49 12.83 -7.36
CA ASN A 196 16.87 13.23 -8.63
C ASN A 196 17.33 12.27 -9.74
N ASN A 197 16.34 11.71 -10.47
CA ASN A 197 16.43 10.63 -11.47
C ASN A 197 16.31 9.19 -10.94
N PRO A 198 15.09 8.70 -10.65
CA PRO A 198 14.84 7.27 -10.44
C PRO A 198 14.67 6.54 -11.77
N CYS A 199 15.62 5.64 -12.07
CA CYS A 199 15.44 4.45 -12.91
C CYS A 199 14.95 4.60 -14.38
N GLN A 200 15.87 4.92 -15.30
CA GLN A 200 15.69 4.68 -16.75
C GLN A 200 16.05 3.24 -17.21
N GLN A 201 16.33 2.30 -16.30
CA GLN A 201 16.75 0.94 -16.65
C GLN A 201 15.69 -0.14 -16.36
N LYS A 202 15.59 -1.12 -17.26
CA LYS A 202 14.66 -2.30 -17.23
C LYS A 202 14.75 -3.21 -15.99
N ASN A 203 15.53 -2.86 -14.97
CA ASN A 203 15.79 -3.65 -13.77
C ASN A 203 15.30 -3.00 -12.45
N CYS A 204 14.62 -1.85 -12.51
CA CYS A 204 14.10 -1.17 -11.31
C CYS A 204 12.72 -1.68 -10.83
N ASP A 205 12.34 -2.90 -11.22
CA ASP A 205 11.14 -3.55 -10.70
C ASP A 205 11.40 -4.02 -9.26
N THR A 206 10.80 -3.30 -8.31
CA THR A 206 10.83 -3.56 -6.87
C THR A 206 10.36 -4.97 -6.52
N ALA A 207 9.33 -5.49 -7.19
CA ALA A 207 8.80 -6.83 -6.94
C ALA A 207 9.77 -7.91 -7.45
N LYS A 208 10.38 -7.70 -8.61
CA LYS A 208 11.45 -8.57 -9.15
C LYS A 208 12.70 -8.56 -8.26
N ARG A 209 13.10 -7.40 -7.73
CA ARG A 209 14.21 -7.26 -6.77
C ARG A 209 13.93 -8.04 -5.49
N LEU A 210 12.75 -7.85 -4.89
CA LEU A 210 12.33 -8.58 -3.69
C LEU A 210 12.17 -10.08 -3.91
N LYS A 211 11.66 -10.50 -5.08
CA LYS A 211 11.62 -11.93 -5.44
C LYS A 211 13.03 -12.52 -5.50
N LYS A 212 13.98 -11.84 -6.14
CA LYS A 212 15.39 -12.30 -6.17
C LYS A 212 16.01 -12.31 -4.76
N ALA A 213 15.67 -11.36 -3.90
CA ALA A 213 16.12 -11.35 -2.50
C ALA A 213 15.58 -12.57 -1.72
N LYS A 214 14.28 -12.89 -1.89
CA LYS A 214 13.65 -14.09 -1.35
C LYS A 214 14.33 -15.37 -1.84
N ASP A 215 14.57 -15.49 -3.15
CA ASP A 215 15.23 -16.66 -3.74
C ASP A 215 16.68 -16.84 -3.22
N LEU A 216 17.40 -15.76 -2.92
CA LEU A 216 18.75 -15.82 -2.32
C LEU A 216 18.73 -16.26 -0.85
N ILE A 217 17.77 -15.77 -0.07
CA ILE A 217 17.61 -16.14 1.34
C ILE A 217 17.15 -17.59 1.47
N GLU A 218 16.19 -18.03 0.67
CA GLU A 218 15.73 -19.42 0.59
C GLU A 218 16.88 -20.38 0.28
N ARG A 219 17.74 -20.04 -0.70
CA ARG A 219 18.96 -20.80 -0.99
C ARG A 219 19.93 -20.84 0.18
N PHE A 220 20.12 -19.74 0.90
CA PHE A 220 21.02 -19.68 2.06
C PHE A 220 20.57 -20.62 3.19
N PHE A 221 19.26 -20.70 3.47
CA PHE A 221 18.72 -21.66 4.44
C PHE A 221 18.86 -23.11 3.96
N ASN A 222 18.56 -23.40 2.70
CA ASN A 222 18.71 -24.75 2.14
C ASN A 222 20.18 -25.20 2.15
N GLN A 223 21.13 -24.31 1.86
CA GLN A 223 22.57 -24.60 1.94
C GLN A 223 23.05 -24.91 3.37
N GLN A 224 22.41 -24.36 4.41
CA GLN A 224 22.75 -24.75 5.80
C GLN A 224 22.42 -26.22 6.04
N VAL A 225 21.30 -26.73 5.52
CA VAL A 225 20.92 -28.15 5.61
C VAL A 225 21.92 -29.03 4.85
N GLU A 226 22.26 -28.68 3.61
CA GLU A 226 23.25 -29.43 2.81
C GLU A 226 24.63 -29.52 3.46
N VAL A 227 25.09 -28.44 4.12
CA VAL A 227 26.37 -28.39 4.81
C VAL A 227 26.30 -29.18 6.13
N LEU A 228 25.18 -29.11 6.84
CA LEU A 228 24.98 -29.84 8.09
C LEU A 228 24.90 -31.35 7.87
N GLY A 229 24.13 -31.81 6.88
CA GLY A 229 23.98 -33.23 6.54
C GLY A 229 25.26 -33.90 6.00
N LYS A 230 26.27 -33.10 5.61
CA LYS A 230 27.61 -33.59 5.23
C LYS A 230 28.59 -33.68 6.40
N ARG A 231 28.21 -33.24 7.61
CA ARG A 231 29.05 -33.36 8.81
C ARG A 231 28.82 -34.69 9.51
N SER A 232 29.92 -35.35 9.89
CA SER A 232 29.91 -36.33 10.97
C SER A 232 29.66 -35.65 12.32
N GLU A 233 29.09 -36.38 13.28
CA GLU A 233 28.89 -35.91 14.64
C GLU A 233 30.20 -35.44 15.33
N PRO A 234 30.13 -34.50 16.29
CA PRO A 234 28.93 -33.84 16.82
C PRO A 234 28.43 -32.66 15.96
N LEU A 235 27.11 -32.44 15.99
CA LEU A 235 26.47 -31.26 15.39
C LEU A 235 26.84 -29.97 16.15
N PRO A 236 26.76 -28.78 15.51
CA PRO A 236 26.90 -27.50 16.21
C PRO A 236 25.84 -27.33 17.31
N GLU A 237 26.13 -26.49 18.32
CA GLU A 237 25.13 -26.14 19.36
C GLU A 237 23.95 -25.32 18.79
N ILE A 238 24.21 -24.47 17.79
CA ILE A 238 23.20 -23.65 17.12
C ILE A 238 23.17 -24.02 15.64
N TYR A 239 22.03 -24.53 15.16
CA TYR A 239 21.83 -24.93 13.76
C TYR A 239 20.37 -24.82 13.32
N TYR A 240 20.15 -24.61 12.02
CA TYR A 240 18.83 -24.43 11.43
C TYR A 240 18.01 -25.72 11.45
N ILE A 241 16.72 -25.63 11.77
CA ILE A 241 15.79 -26.75 11.71
C ILE A 241 15.18 -26.80 10.31
N GLU A 242 15.52 -27.85 9.56
CA GLU A 242 15.02 -28.06 8.20
C GLU A 242 13.48 -27.96 8.11
N GLY A 243 12.98 -27.38 7.01
CA GLY A 243 11.55 -27.21 6.76
C GLY A 243 10.84 -26.16 7.62
N THR A 244 11.53 -25.42 8.48
CA THR A 244 10.91 -24.39 9.35
C THR A 244 10.90 -22.97 8.77
N LEU A 245 11.58 -22.74 7.63
CA LEU A 245 11.53 -21.47 6.92
C LEU A 245 10.14 -21.23 6.32
N GLN A 246 9.39 -20.26 6.84
CA GLN A 246 8.16 -19.76 6.23
C GLN A 246 8.40 -18.38 5.62
N MET A 247 7.71 -18.09 4.53
CA MET A 247 7.91 -16.88 3.72
C MET A 247 6.54 -16.34 3.32
N VAL A 248 6.20 -15.14 3.79
CA VAL A 248 4.90 -14.50 3.56
C VAL A 248 5.13 -13.19 2.82
N TRP A 249 4.43 -13.01 1.70
CA TRP A 249 4.37 -11.70 1.03
C TRP A 249 3.34 -10.82 1.75
N VAL A 250 3.77 -9.67 2.25
CA VAL A 250 2.90 -8.75 3.01
C VAL A 250 2.77 -7.43 2.26
N ASN A 251 1.54 -7.07 1.93
CA ASN A 251 1.17 -5.74 1.46
C ASN A 251 0.72 -4.89 2.65
N ARG A 252 1.39 -3.76 2.94
CA ARG A 252 0.92 -2.76 3.91
C ARG A 252 0.58 -1.44 3.23
N CYS A 253 -0.54 -0.87 3.64
CA CYS A 253 -0.88 0.52 3.37
C CYS A 253 -0.36 1.43 4.47
N TYR A 254 -0.17 2.71 4.14
CA TYR A 254 0.03 3.75 5.15
C TYR A 254 -1.21 3.86 6.07
N PRO A 255 -1.04 4.23 7.35
CA PRO A 255 -2.16 4.49 8.25
C PRO A 255 -3.20 5.45 7.62
N GLY A 256 -4.48 5.12 7.71
CA GLY A 256 -5.57 5.85 7.06
C GLY A 256 -5.97 5.32 5.67
N TYR A 257 -5.14 4.48 5.05
CA TYR A 257 -5.39 3.83 3.76
C TYR A 257 -5.61 2.33 3.94
N GLY A 258 -6.34 1.70 3.02
CA GLY A 258 -6.59 0.26 3.06
C GLY A 258 -6.92 -0.33 1.70
N ILE A 259 -6.62 -1.62 1.54
CA ILE A 259 -6.99 -2.40 0.37
C ILE A 259 -8.46 -2.84 0.54
N ASN A 260 -9.32 -2.50 -0.42
CA ASN A 260 -10.73 -2.91 -0.39
C ASN A 260 -11.33 -3.01 -1.81
N ALA A 261 -11.27 -4.21 -2.38
CA ALA A 261 -11.80 -4.51 -3.73
C ALA A 261 -13.32 -4.25 -3.88
N LEU A 262 -14.11 -4.26 -2.81
CA LEU A 262 -15.55 -3.95 -2.88
C LEU A 262 -15.82 -2.44 -3.02
N ILE A 263 -15.00 -1.60 -2.37
CA ILE A 263 -15.09 -0.14 -2.48
C ILE A 263 -14.39 0.33 -3.76
N HIS A 264 -13.26 -0.29 -4.09
CA HIS A 264 -12.39 0.06 -5.21
C HIS A 264 -12.20 -1.11 -6.20
N PRO A 265 -13.25 -1.49 -6.97
CA PRO A 265 -13.16 -2.60 -7.92
C PRO A 265 -12.19 -2.32 -9.08
N ASP A 266 -12.00 -1.04 -9.44
CA ASP A 266 -11.11 -0.62 -10.53
C ASP A 266 -9.63 -0.63 -10.15
N CYS A 267 -9.31 -0.78 -8.86
CA CYS A 267 -7.96 -1.15 -8.39
C CYS A 267 -8.05 -1.96 -7.09
N PRO A 268 -8.20 -3.29 -7.18
CA PRO A 268 -8.48 -4.14 -6.03
C PRO A 268 -7.30 -4.25 -5.04
N ASP A 269 -6.07 -3.99 -5.50
CA ASP A 269 -4.82 -4.07 -4.72
C ASP A 269 -4.27 -2.69 -4.29
N CYS A 270 -4.92 -1.59 -4.67
CA CYS A 270 -4.48 -0.24 -4.29
C CYS A 270 -4.75 0.07 -2.81
N CYS A 271 -3.86 0.85 -2.21
CA CYS A 271 -4.10 1.48 -0.91
C CYS A 271 -4.96 2.73 -1.10
N GLY A 272 -6.28 2.56 -1.07
CA GLY A 272 -7.25 3.66 -1.19
C GLY A 272 -7.62 4.27 0.15
N ILE A 273 -8.00 5.55 0.15
CA ILE A 273 -8.66 6.17 1.31
C ILE A 273 -10.08 5.59 1.44
N ALA A 274 -10.41 5.11 2.64
CA ALA A 274 -11.76 4.67 2.95
C ALA A 274 -12.75 5.84 2.89
N PHE A 275 -13.84 5.71 2.13
CA PHE A 275 -14.82 6.79 1.89
C PHE A 275 -15.41 7.41 3.18
N LYS A 276 -15.44 6.67 4.30
CA LYS A 276 -15.82 7.21 5.62
C LYS A 276 -14.95 8.40 6.05
N SER A 277 -13.67 8.37 5.76
CA SER A 277 -12.69 9.41 6.10
C SER A 277 -12.70 10.61 5.14
N MET A 278 -13.53 10.58 4.09
CA MET A 278 -13.71 11.71 3.16
C MET A 278 -14.94 12.58 3.51
N VAL A 279 -15.92 12.01 4.22
CA VAL A 279 -17.16 12.71 4.61
C VAL A 279 -17.02 13.38 5.96
N PHE A 280 -16.18 12.81 6.83
CA PHE A 280 -15.74 13.42 8.07
C PHE A 280 -14.25 13.68 7.89
N GLY A 281 -13.87 14.94 7.72
CA GLY A 281 -12.48 15.35 7.86
C GLY A 281 -11.99 14.85 9.21
N SER A 282 -10.76 14.32 9.26
CA SER A 282 -10.16 13.85 10.50
C SER A 282 -9.87 15.04 11.40
N ASP A 283 -10.84 15.37 12.26
CA ASP A 283 -10.61 16.18 13.46
C ASP A 283 -9.52 15.49 14.32
N PRO A 284 -8.62 16.26 14.95
CA PRO A 284 -7.47 15.75 15.71
C PRO A 284 -7.85 15.06 17.03
#